data_AF-A0A0S8DY64-F1
#
_entry.id   AF-A0A0S8DY64-F1
#
_cell.length_a   1.000
_cell.length_b   1.000
_cell.length_c   1.000
_cell.angle_alpha   90.00
_cell.angle_beta   90.00
_cell.angle_gamma   90.00
#
_symmetry.space_group_name_H-M   'P 1'
#
loop_
_entity.id
_entity.type
_entity.pdbx_description
1 polymer ?
#
loop_
_entity_poly.entity_id
_entity_poly.type
_entity_poly.pdbx_seq_one_letter_code
_entity_poly.pdbx_strand_id
1 'polypeptide(L)'
;MNDERTPYRPIGCEAYSEYERAIMHRQELRLTWRALAAEVHLRTLPPLDLETRKGEEFLLAGTLDGQRLRLHWMVHCEPLMSAAFG
;
A
#
# COMPACT_ATOMS: atom_id res chain seq x y z
N MET A 1 34.12 -7.24 2.43
CA MET A 1 33.66 -7.94 1.21
C MET A 1 32.32 -7.35 0.84
N ASN A 2 32.24 -6.80 -0.37
CA ASN A 2 31.19 -5.95 -0.90
C ASN A 2 30.22 -6.85 -1.69
N ASP A 3 28.97 -7.02 -1.23
CA ASP A 3 27.91 -7.70 -2.02
C ASP A 3 27.04 -6.62 -2.67
N GLU A 4 27.34 -6.45 -3.94
CA GLU A 4 26.82 -5.57 -4.98
C GLU A 4 25.36 -5.89 -5.39
N ARG A 5 24.44 -5.99 -4.42
CA ARG A 5 23.00 -6.00 -4.71
C ARG A 5 22.52 -4.57 -4.90
N THR A 6 21.98 -4.28 -6.08
CA THR A 6 21.13 -3.13 -6.38
C THR A 6 20.43 -2.63 -5.12
N PRO A 7 20.59 -1.36 -4.69
CA PRO A 7 19.95 -0.90 -3.48
C PRO A 7 18.44 -0.95 -3.73
N TYR A 8 17.82 -2.02 -3.23
CA TYR A 8 16.40 -2.06 -2.96
C TYR A 8 16.14 -0.77 -2.19
N ARG A 9 15.40 0.13 -2.80
CA ARG A 9 14.83 1.29 -2.12
C ARG A 9 13.48 0.80 -1.62
N PRO A 10 13.41 0.18 -0.43
CA PRO A 10 12.12 -0.08 0.16
C PRO A 10 11.38 1.25 0.20
N ILE A 11 10.06 1.20 0.07
CA ILE A 11 9.20 2.24 0.61
C ILE A 11 9.75 2.61 1.98
N GLY A 12 9.84 3.91 2.29
CA GLY A 12 10.38 4.36 3.57
C GLY A 12 9.81 3.49 4.68
N CYS A 13 10.69 2.88 5.48
CA CYS A 13 10.34 1.82 6.43
C CYS A 13 9.13 2.21 7.32
N GLU A 14 8.97 3.50 7.56
CA GLU A 14 7.81 4.12 8.20
C GLU A 14 6.48 3.82 7.48
N ALA A 15 6.36 4.09 6.19
CA ALA A 15 5.14 3.82 5.42
C ALA A 15 4.89 2.31 5.25
N TYR A 16 5.93 1.49 5.10
CA TYR A 16 5.76 0.02 5.10
C TYR A 16 5.17 -0.47 6.43
N SER A 17 5.70 0.04 7.55
CA SER A 17 5.19 -0.26 8.89
C SER A 17 3.75 0.22 9.08
N GLU A 18 3.35 1.35 8.48
CA GLU A 18 1.96 1.82 8.52
C GLU A 18 1.01 0.89 7.77
N TYR A 19 1.39 0.39 6.60
CA TYR A 19 0.59 -0.62 5.87
C TYR A 19 0.48 -1.92 6.68
N GLU A 20 1.59 -2.43 7.21
CA GLU A 20 1.58 -3.64 8.05
C GLU A 20 0.67 -3.48 9.27
N ARG A 21 0.76 -2.34 9.96
CA ARG A 21 -0.13 -2.02 11.08
C ARG A 21 -1.59 -1.98 10.64
N ALA A 22 -1.90 -1.30 9.53
CA ALA A 22 -3.26 -1.23 9.02
C ALA A 22 -3.80 -2.62 8.63
N ILE A 23 -2.97 -3.49 8.04
CA ILE A 23 -3.32 -4.89 7.72
C ILE A 23 -3.63 -5.68 9.01
N MET A 24 -2.73 -5.59 10.00
CA MET A 24 -2.90 -6.28 11.29
C MET A 24 -4.18 -5.84 12.02
N HIS A 25 -4.49 -4.55 11.98
CA HIS A 25 -5.70 -3.99 12.57
C HIS A 25 -6.95 -4.10 11.67
N ARG A 26 -6.80 -4.62 10.44
CA ARG A 26 -7.84 -4.62 9.39
C ARG A 26 -8.49 -3.24 9.21
N GLN A 27 -7.67 -2.21 9.30
CA GLN A 27 -8.09 -0.82 9.27
C GLN A 27 -8.21 -0.35 7.83
N GLU A 28 -9.33 0.30 7.49
CA GLU A 28 -9.51 0.87 6.17
C GLU A 28 -8.51 2.00 5.89
N LEU A 29 -7.90 1.97 4.71
CA LEU A 29 -7.00 3.00 4.25
C LEU A 29 -7.66 3.80 3.14
N ARG A 30 -7.58 5.12 3.25
CA ARG A 30 -7.87 6.03 2.14
C ARG A 30 -6.61 6.13 1.28
N LEU A 31 -6.68 5.53 0.10
CA LEU A 31 -5.56 5.36 -0.81
C LEU A 31 -5.74 6.27 -2.03
N THR A 32 -4.70 7.04 -2.34
CA THR A 32 -4.61 7.85 -3.56
C THR A 32 -3.42 7.38 -4.37
N TRP A 33 -3.65 6.93 -5.61
CA TRP A 33 -2.57 6.46 -6.49
C TRP A 33 -2.77 6.97 -7.91
N ARG A 34 -1.66 7.07 -8.64
CA ARG A 34 -1.65 7.40 -10.07
C ARG A 34 -1.76 6.13 -10.90
N ALA A 35 -2.48 6.19 -12.01
CA ALA A 35 -2.53 5.14 -13.01
C ALA A 35 -1.78 5.54 -14.29
N LEU A 36 -1.60 4.57 -15.20
CA LEU A 36 -0.87 4.73 -16.47
C LEU A 36 -1.39 5.88 -17.34
N ALA A 37 -2.68 6.22 -17.24
CA ALA A 37 -3.31 7.28 -18.03
C ALA A 37 -3.22 8.68 -17.40
N ALA A 38 -2.30 8.90 -16.46
CA ALA A 38 -2.22 10.10 -15.62
C ALA A 38 -3.48 10.36 -14.76
N GLU A 39 -4.38 9.38 -14.68
CA GLU A 39 -5.53 9.41 -13.80
C GLU A 39 -5.10 9.25 -12.34
N VAL A 40 -5.69 10.05 -11.46
CA VAL A 40 -5.52 9.92 -10.01
C VAL A 40 -6.76 9.21 -9.48
N HIS A 41 -6.56 8.02 -8.95
CA HIS A 41 -7.61 7.28 -8.28
C HIS A 41 -7.56 7.53 -6.79
N LEU A 42 -8.73 7.79 -6.20
CA LEU A 42 -8.95 7.87 -4.77
C LEU A 42 -9.98 6.80 -4.39
N ARG A 43 -9.61 5.88 -3.51
CA ARG A 43 -10.51 4.86 -2.96
C ARG A 43 -10.19 4.59 -1.49
N THR A 44 -11.22 4.28 -0.73
CA THR A 44 -11.09 3.72 0.62
C THR A 44 -11.18 2.22 0.52
N LEU A 45 -10.13 1.51 0.91
CA LEU A 45 -10.07 0.05 0.82
C LEU A 45 -9.34 -0.52 2.06
N PRO A 46 -9.79 -1.67 2.59
CA PRO A 46 -9.02 -2.39 3.61
C PRO A 46 -7.78 -3.02 2.96
N PRO A 47 -6.58 -2.80 3.50
CA PRO A 47 -5.39 -3.51 3.06
C PRO A 47 -5.46 -4.95 3.59
N LEU A 48 -5.22 -5.91 2.70
CA LEU A 48 -5.21 -7.33 3.03
C LEU A 48 -3.80 -7.84 3.27
N ASP A 49 -2.86 -7.46 2.41
CA ASP A 49 -1.49 -7.97 2.44
C ASP A 49 -0.56 -7.10 1.58
N LEU A 50 0.76 -7.26 1.76
CA LEU A 50 1.80 -6.63 0.94
C LEU A 50 2.53 -7.71 0.12
N GLU A 51 2.41 -7.65 -1.19
CA GLU A 51 3.08 -8.58 -2.10
C GLU A 51 4.28 -7.90 -2.77
N THR A 52 5.47 -8.50 -2.66
CA THR A 52 6.64 -8.10 -3.46
C THR A 52 6.83 -9.08 -4.60
N ARG A 53 6.69 -8.62 -5.85
CA ARG A 53 6.77 -9.48 -7.03
C ARG A 53 7.62 -8.82 -8.11
N LYS A 54 8.60 -9.57 -8.64
CA LYS A 54 9.56 -9.10 -9.66
C LYS A 54 10.31 -7.81 -9.28
N GLY A 55 10.50 -7.57 -7.99
CA GLY A 55 11.15 -6.35 -7.47
C GLY A 55 10.24 -5.12 -7.43
N GLU A 56 8.94 -5.28 -7.69
CA GLU A 56 7.92 -4.26 -7.47
C GLU A 56 7.08 -4.63 -6.25
N GLU A 57 6.66 -3.63 -5.47
CA GLU A 57 5.88 -3.81 -4.26
C GLU A 57 4.42 -3.41 -4.50
N PHE A 58 3.49 -4.24 -4.05
CA PHE A 58 2.06 -4.13 -4.28
C PHE A 58 1.30 -4.23 -2.96
N LEU A 59 0.31 -3.36 -2.78
CA LEU A 59 -0.70 -3.47 -1.74
C LEU A 59 -1.89 -4.26 -2.29
N LEU A 60 -2.20 -5.39 -1.67
CA LEU A 60 -3.41 -6.15 -1.94
C LEU A 60 -4.56 -5.51 -1.18
N ALA A 61 -5.55 -5.00 -1.89
CA ALA A 61 -6.73 -4.39 -1.31
C ALA A 61 -7.91 -5.38 -1.30
N GLY A 62 -8.72 -5.32 -0.25
CA GLY A 62 -9.89 -6.17 -0.05
C GLY A 62 -11.11 -5.72 -0.85
N THR A 63 -10.96 -5.64 -2.17
CA THR A 63 -12.10 -5.49 -3.10
C THR A 63 -12.62 -6.86 -3.52
N LEU A 64 -13.83 -6.90 -4.09
CA LEU A 64 -14.40 -8.12 -4.70
C LEU A 64 -13.49 -8.75 -5.77
N ASP A 65 -12.62 -7.94 -6.40
CA ASP A 65 -11.70 -8.37 -7.46
C ASP A 65 -10.28 -8.66 -6.93
N GLY A 66 -10.00 -8.41 -5.64
CA GLY A 66 -8.65 -8.55 -5.07
C GLY A 66 -7.65 -7.57 -5.70
N GLN A 67 -8.02 -6.30 -5.77
CA GLN A 67 -7.28 -5.28 -6.48
C GLN A 67 -5.85 -5.12 -5.95
N ARG A 68 -4.88 -5.15 -6.87
CA ARG A 68 -3.44 -4.95 -6.58
C ARG A 68 -3.03 -3.53 -6.93
N LEU A 69 -2.59 -2.78 -5.94
CA LEU A 69 -2.18 -1.39 -6.08
C LEU A 69 -0.66 -1.31 -5.99
N ARG A 70 -0.02 -0.71 -7.01
CA ARG A 70 1.44 -0.56 -7.01
C ARG A 70 1.85 0.54 -6.06
N LEU A 71 2.71 0.21 -5.09
CA LEU A 71 3.11 1.16 -4.06
C LEU A 71 3.94 2.32 -4.63
N HIS A 72 4.69 2.10 -5.71
CA HIS A 72 5.44 3.17 -6.40
C HIS A 72 4.57 4.27 -7.04
N TRP A 73 3.27 4.02 -7.20
CA TRP A 73 2.30 4.96 -7.73
C TRP A 73 1.44 5.56 -6.63
N MET A 74 1.62 5.11 -5.38
CA MET A 74 0.94 5.66 -4.24
C MET A 74 1.41 7.11 -4.05
N VAL A 75 0.46 8.02 -4.08
CA VAL A 75 0.69 9.44 -3.83
C VAL A 75 0.39 9.77 -2.38
N HIS A 76 -0.69 9.19 -1.84
CA HIS A 76 -1.14 9.45 -0.48
C HIS A 76 -1.77 8.20 0.11
N CYS A 77 -1.50 7.94 1.38
CA CYS A 77 -2.15 6.91 2.17
C CYS A 77 -2.51 7.49 3.52
N GLU A 78 -3.79 7.42 3.88
CA GLU A 78 -4.27 7.85 5.18
C GLU A 78 -5.04 6.72 5.85
N PRO A 79 -4.63 6.28 7.04
CA PRO A 79 -5.46 5.41 7.85
C PRO A 79 -6.74 6.14 8.23
N LEU A 80 -7.89 5.60 7.84
CA LEU A 80 -9.16 6.08 8.39
C LEU A 80 -9.21 5.58 9.81
N MET A 81 -9.12 6.50 10.77
CA MET A 81 -9.46 6.17 12.16
C MET A 81 -10.82 5.48 12.11
N SER A 82 -10.83 4.20 12.48
CA SER A 82 -12.07 3.48 12.68
C SER A 82 -12.80 4.27 13.75
N ALA A 83 -13.81 5.06 13.34
CA ALA A 83 -14.76 5.60 14.27
C ALA A 83 -15.34 4.36 14.94
N ALA A 84 -14.89 4.08 16.16
CA ALA A 84 -15.52 3.09 17.00
C ALA A 84 -16.99 3.51 17.02
N PHE A 85 -17.84 2.70 16.39
CA PHE A 85 -19.27 2.83 16.51
C PHE A 85 -19.57 2.86 18.01
N GLY A 86 -20.04 4.02 18.50
CA GLY A 86 -20.65 4.15 19.82
C GLY A 86 -22.03 3.53 19.83
#